data_AF-A0A976L2R2-F1
#
_entry.id   AF-A0A976L2R2-F1
#
_cell.length_a   1.000
_cell.length_b   1.000
_cell.length_c   1.000
_cell.angle_alpha   90.00
_cell.angle_beta   90.00
_cell.angle_gamma   90.00
#
_symmetry.space_group_name_H-M   'P 1'
#
loop_
_entity.id
_entity.type
_entity.pdbx_description
1 polymer ?
#
loop_
_entity_poly.entity_id
_entity_poly.type
_entity_poly.pdbx_seq_one_letter_code
_entity_poly.pdbx_strand_id
1 'polypeptide(L)'
;INHNRVESLGMAIIVEEEKRRTNWFSLILVISLAGMLVALIYYLFFAPTPLIEKVISQNMQSLKELSGIKLNAESLVNNPKFQILKQYINPIEGGTTGKSDLFVK
;
A
#
# COMPACT_ATOMS: atom_id res chain seq x y z
N ILE A 1 -4.33 34.22 89.29
CA ILE A 1 -5.31 34.57 88.23
C ILE A 1 -4.50 35.30 87.18
N ASN A 2 -4.08 34.66 86.10
CA ASN A 2 -4.80 34.66 84.82
C ASN A 2 -4.31 33.45 83.99
N HIS A 3 -4.96 32.29 84.07
CA HIS A 3 -6.07 31.82 83.23
C HIS A 3 -5.76 31.76 81.71
N ASN A 4 -5.45 30.54 81.28
CA ASN A 4 -5.92 29.86 80.07
C ASN A 4 -5.88 30.59 78.71
N ARG A 5 -5.25 29.89 77.75
CA ARG A 5 -5.92 29.28 76.57
C ARG A 5 -5.25 29.67 75.24
N VAL A 6 -4.49 28.73 74.72
CA VAL A 6 -4.18 28.59 73.28
C VAL A 6 -5.49 28.36 72.57
N GLU A 7 -5.97 29.24 71.68
CA GLU A 7 -6.85 28.90 70.53
C GLU A 7 -6.82 29.98 69.42
N SER A 8 -6.10 29.66 68.34
CA SER A 8 -6.48 29.97 66.96
C SER A 8 -5.66 29.05 66.06
N LEU A 9 -6.14 27.82 65.91
CA LEU A 9 -5.72 26.87 64.87
C LEU A 9 -6.12 27.44 63.50
N GLY A 10 -5.34 28.37 62.99
CA GLY A 10 -5.35 28.73 61.57
C GLY A 10 -4.49 27.73 60.83
N MET A 11 -5.11 26.69 60.27
CA MET A 11 -4.41 25.77 59.38
C MET A 11 -4.12 26.52 58.07
N ALA A 12 -2.91 27.06 57.94
CA ALA A 12 -2.39 27.51 56.66
C ALA A 12 -2.02 26.26 55.85
N ILE A 13 -2.97 25.74 55.07
CA ILE A 13 -2.67 24.71 54.08
C ILE A 13 -1.93 25.40 52.94
N ILE A 14 -0.61 25.31 52.96
CA ILE A 14 0.22 25.63 51.80
C ILE A 14 -0.01 24.48 50.83
N VAL A 15 -0.90 24.68 49.87
CA VAL A 15 -1.00 23.81 48.69
C VAL A 15 0.25 24.10 47.88
N GLU A 16 1.30 23.31 48.09
CA GLU A 16 2.38 23.19 47.12
C GLU A 16 1.76 22.53 45.88
N GLU A 17 1.32 23.36 44.93
CA GLU A 17 1.09 22.89 43.59
C GLU A 17 2.40 22.25 43.12
N GLU A 18 2.40 20.92 42.97
CA GLU A 18 3.45 20.24 42.23
C GLU A 18 3.50 20.91 40.86
N LYS A 19 4.45 21.83 40.69
CA LYS A 19 4.87 22.29 39.38
C LYS A 19 5.50 21.08 38.73
N ARG A 20 4.66 20.21 38.15
CA ARG A 20 5.04 19.27 37.11
C ARG A 20 5.63 20.12 36.00
N ARG A 21 6.94 20.37 36.10
CA ARG A 21 7.70 20.98 35.04
C ARG A 21 7.68 19.96 33.93
N THR A 22 6.76 20.14 32.99
CA THR A 22 6.72 19.33 31.77
C THR A 22 8.12 19.34 31.18
N ASN A 23 8.71 18.15 31.07
CA ASN A 23 10.06 18.02 30.57
C ASN A 23 10.05 18.22 29.05
N TRP A 24 10.12 19.48 28.62
CA TRP A 24 10.13 19.88 27.21
C TRP A 24 11.21 19.14 26.40
N PHE A 25 12.34 18.82 27.03
CA PHE A 25 13.40 18.03 26.40
C PHE A 25 12.93 16.61 26.06
N SER A 26 12.24 15.95 26.98
CA SER A 26 11.68 14.61 26.74
C SER A 26 10.62 14.64 25.63
N LEU A 27 9.80 15.70 25.59
CA LEU A 27 8.79 15.87 24.56
C LEU A 27 9.41 16.09 23.18
N ILE A 28 10.45 16.92 23.08
CA ILE A 28 11.20 17.14 21.83
C ILE A 28 11.87 15.84 21.35
N LEU A 29 12.42 15.05 22.26
CA LEU A 29 13.06 13.78 21.93
C LEU A 29 12.06 12.79 21.32
N VAL A 30 10.87 12.66 21.92
CA VAL A 30 9.80 11.80 21.38
C VAL A 30 9.34 12.27 20.01
N ILE A 31 9.14 13.58 19.83
CA ILE A 31 8.74 14.15 18.53
C ILE A 31 9.83 13.93 17.47
N SER A 32 11.10 14.10 17.84
CA SER A 32 12.24 13.87 16.94
C SER A 32 12.29 12.41 16.49
N LEU A 33 12.14 11.47 17.42
CA LEU A 33 12.14 10.05 17.10
C LEU A 33 10.96 9.66 16.19
N ALA A 34 9.76 10.18 16.48
CA ALA A 34 8.58 9.97 15.64
C ALA A 34 8.78 10.57 14.24
N GLY A 35 9.32 11.79 14.15
CA GLY A 35 9.64 12.45 12.88
C GLY A 35 10.65 11.65 12.05
N MET A 36 11.66 11.08 12.68
CA MET A 36 12.64 10.21 12.02
C MET A 36 11.99 8.96 11.41
N LEU A 37 11.09 8.31 12.13
CA LEU A 37 10.37 7.14 11.63
C LEU A 37 9.49 7.48 10.43
N VAL A 38 8.75 8.59 10.50
CA VAL A 38 7.91 9.06 9.39
C VAL A 38 8.77 9.38 8.17
N ALA A 39 9.90 10.08 8.36
CA ALA A 39 10.83 10.38 7.28
C ALA A 39 11.42 9.12 6.64
N LEU A 40 11.74 8.09 7.45
CA LEU A 40 12.27 6.82 6.96
C LEU A 40 11.25 6.08 6.09
N ILE A 41 10.00 6.00 6.56
CA ILE A 41 8.89 5.40 5.81
C ILE A 41 8.66 6.18 4.52
N TYR A 42 8.58 7.51 4.60
CA TYR A 42 8.41 8.35 3.43
C TYR A 42 9.52 8.11 2.41
N TYR A 43 10.79 8.08 2.85
CA TYR A 43 11.91 7.83 1.97
C TYR A 43 11.83 6.43 1.33
N LEU A 44 11.51 5.39 2.10
CA LEU A 44 11.46 4.02 1.59
C LEU A 44 10.37 3.81 0.52
N PHE A 45 9.21 4.45 0.69
CA PHE A 45 8.06 4.24 -0.20
C PHE A 45 7.90 5.31 -1.29
N PHE A 46 8.35 6.54 -1.04
CA PHE A 46 8.09 7.69 -1.92
C PHE A 46 9.36 8.39 -2.41
N ALA A 47 10.56 8.06 -1.90
CA ALA A 47 11.75 8.59 -2.53
C ALA A 47 11.83 8.04 -3.96
N PRO A 48 11.99 8.90 -4.97
CA PRO A 48 12.20 8.45 -6.31
C PRO A 48 13.53 7.70 -6.34
N THR A 49 13.46 6.37 -6.35
CA THR A 49 14.61 5.57 -6.76
C THR A 49 14.94 6.01 -8.18
N PRO A 50 16.15 6.49 -8.50
CA PRO A 50 16.55 6.53 -9.90
C PRO A 50 16.44 5.08 -10.38
N LEU A 51 15.42 4.79 -11.20
CA LEU A 51 15.24 3.52 -11.89
C LEU A 51 16.43 3.36 -12.83
N ILE A 52 17.61 3.06 -12.29
CA ILE A 52 18.67 2.45 -13.07
C ILE A 52 18.11 1.06 -13.33
N GLU A 53 17.44 0.93 -14.48
CA GLU A 53 17.20 -0.34 -15.13
C GLU A 53 16.77 -1.42 -14.14
N LYS A 54 15.61 -1.23 -13.47
CA LYS A 54 14.96 -2.35 -12.79
C LYS A 54 14.60 -3.33 -13.89
N VAL A 55 15.54 -4.23 -14.17
CA VAL A 55 15.48 -5.44 -14.95
C VAL A 55 14.13 -5.50 -15.66
N ILE A 56 14.02 -4.81 -16.81
CA ILE A 56 12.92 -5.10 -17.71
C ILE A 56 13.19 -6.57 -18.01
N SER A 57 12.48 -7.47 -17.31
CA SER A 57 12.56 -8.90 -17.58
C SER A 57 12.43 -8.97 -19.08
N GLN A 58 13.36 -9.60 -19.79
CA GLN A 58 13.37 -9.63 -21.26
C GLN A 58 11.96 -9.97 -21.81
N ASN A 59 11.16 -10.68 -21.01
CA ASN A 59 9.76 -10.98 -21.20
C ASN A 59 8.78 -9.77 -21.30
N MET A 60 9.01 -8.65 -20.61
CA MET A 60 8.16 -7.44 -20.76
C MET A 60 8.49 -6.63 -22.01
N GLN A 61 9.73 -6.71 -22.50
CA GLN A 61 10.13 -6.05 -23.74
C GLN A 61 9.54 -6.78 -24.95
N SER A 62 9.59 -8.12 -24.96
CA SER A 62 8.91 -8.93 -25.98
C SER A 62 7.39 -8.77 -25.96
N LEU A 63 6.75 -8.67 -24.79
CA LEU A 63 5.30 -8.41 -24.69
C LEU A 63 4.89 -7.03 -25.24
N LYS A 64 5.75 -6.01 -25.08
CA LYS A 64 5.54 -4.68 -25.67
C LYS A 64 5.76 -4.69 -27.19
N GLU A 65 6.70 -5.51 -27.68
CA GLU A 65 6.89 -5.74 -29.10
C GLU A 65 5.70 -6.51 -29.71
N LEU A 66 5.15 -7.50 -28.99
CA LEU A 66 3.97 -8.28 -29.38
C LEU A 66 2.69 -7.42 -29.41
N SER A 67 2.49 -6.52 -28.45
CA SER A 67 1.29 -5.66 -28.40
C SER A 67 1.26 -4.60 -29.51
N GLY A 68 2.41 -4.27 -30.10
CA GLY A 68 2.53 -3.39 -31.26
C GLY A 68 2.25 -4.08 -32.60
N ILE A 69 2.14 -5.41 -32.63
CA ILE A 69 1.88 -6.15 -33.88
C ILE A 69 0.41 -5.95 -34.27
N LYS A 70 0.17 -5.05 -35.23
CA LYS A 70 -1.11 -4.98 -35.94
C LYS A 70 -1.25 -6.21 -36.83
N LEU A 71 -1.86 -7.26 -36.30
CA LEU A 71 -2.22 -8.46 -37.07
C LEU A 71 -3.31 -8.11 -38.08
N ASN A 72 -2.93 -7.96 -39.35
CA ASN A 72 -3.88 -7.82 -40.44
C ASN A 72 -4.37 -9.22 -40.86
N ALA A 73 -5.61 -9.56 -40.55
CA ALA A 73 -6.18 -10.87 -40.88
C ALA A 73 -6.21 -11.13 -42.39
N GLU A 74 -6.42 -10.10 -43.21
CA GLU A 74 -6.51 -10.21 -44.66
C GLU A 74 -5.17 -10.64 -45.28
N SER A 75 -4.04 -10.19 -44.73
CA SER A 75 -2.72 -10.58 -45.21
C SER A 75 -2.30 -11.98 -44.73
N LEU A 76 -2.91 -12.48 -43.64
CA LEU A 76 -2.66 -13.81 -43.09
C LEU A 76 -3.45 -14.89 -43.84
N VAL A 77 -4.73 -14.64 -44.15
CA VAL A 77 -5.58 -15.60 -44.87
C VAL A 77 -5.10 -15.85 -46.30
N ASN A 78 -4.52 -14.83 -46.93
CA ASN A 78 -3.95 -14.92 -48.27
C ASN A 78 -2.50 -15.44 -48.30
N ASN A 79 -1.89 -15.72 -47.13
CA ASN A 79 -0.54 -16.23 -47.07
C ASN A 79 -0.49 -17.73 -47.41
N PRO A 80 0.34 -18.16 -48.37
CA PRO A 80 0.43 -19.57 -48.75
C PRO A 80 0.84 -20.46 -47.56
N LYS A 81 1.64 -19.96 -46.61
CA LYS A 81 2.00 -20.71 -45.40
C LYS A 81 0.82 -20.93 -44.47
N PHE A 82 -0.12 -19.98 -44.39
CA PHE A 82 -1.31 -20.10 -43.56
C PHE A 82 -2.32 -21.07 -44.19
N GLN A 83 -2.45 -21.07 -45.52
CA GLN A 83 -3.36 -21.97 -46.24
C GLN A 83 -2.93 -23.44 -46.18
N ILE A 84 -1.63 -23.71 -45.99
CA ILE A 84 -1.10 -25.06 -45.81
C ILE A 84 -1.43 -25.60 -44.40
N LEU A 85 -1.68 -24.72 -43.42
CA LEU A 85 -2.08 -25.14 -42.07
C LEU A 85 -3.50 -25.69 -42.15
N LYS A 86 -3.60 -27.03 -42.16
CA LYS A 86 -4.89 -27.69 -42.05
C LYS A 86 -5.51 -27.36 -40.70
N GLN A 87 -6.72 -26.82 -40.72
CA GLN A 87 -7.52 -26.65 -39.51
C GLN A 87 -7.92 -28.04 -39.02
N TYR A 88 -7.22 -28.55 -38.01
CA TYR A 88 -7.48 -29.87 -37.40
C TYR A 88 -8.65 -29.85 -36.39
N ILE A 89 -9.22 -28.68 -36.13
CA ILE A 89 -10.41 -28.54 -35.29
C ILE A 89 -11.65 -28.58 -36.17
N ASN A 90 -12.44 -29.63 -36.00
CA ASN A 90 -13.79 -29.67 -36.53
C ASN A 90 -14.55 -28.44 -35.99
N PRO A 91 -15.30 -27.71 -36.83
CA PRO A 91 -16.18 -26.66 -36.34
C PRO A 91 -17.09 -27.29 -35.29
N ILE A 92 -17.13 -26.70 -34.09
CA ILE A 92 -18.02 -27.14 -33.02
C ILE A 92 -19.43 -26.88 -33.53
N GLU A 93 -20.12 -27.92 -34.00
CA GLU A 93 -21.56 -27.87 -34.21
C GLU A 93 -22.19 -27.46 -32.87
N GLY A 94 -22.96 -26.38 -32.87
CA GLY A 94 -23.41 -25.67 -31.67
C GLY A 94 -23.89 -26.60 -30.55
N GLY A 95 -23.02 -26.84 -29.57
CA GLY A 95 -23.37 -27.56 -28.35
C GLY A 95 -24.34 -26.71 -27.53
N THR A 96 -25.43 -27.32 -27.10
CA THR A 96 -26.47 -26.68 -26.27
C THR A 96 -25.85 -25.95 -25.08
N THR A 97 -26.07 -24.65 -25.00
CA THR A 97 -25.79 -23.84 -23.81
C THR A 97 -26.49 -24.44 -22.60
N GLY A 98 -25.74 -24.76 -21.54
CA GLY A 98 -26.33 -25.03 -20.22
C GLY A 98 -25.62 -26.12 -19.43
N LYS A 99 -24.55 -25.76 -18.71
CA LYS A 99 -24.20 -26.48 -17.48
C LYS A 99 -25.16 -25.98 -16.41
N SER A 100 -26.13 -26.79 -16.00
CA SER A 100 -27.01 -26.48 -14.88
C SER A 100 -26.15 -26.24 -13.64
N ASP A 101 -26.32 -25.05 -13.05
CA ASP A 101 -25.64 -24.65 -11.83
C ASP A 101 -26.01 -25.58 -10.66
N LEU A 102 -25.01 -25.98 -9.86
CA LEU A 102 -25.14 -26.98 -8.79
C LEU A 102 -25.35 -26.35 -7.40
N PHE A 103 -25.68 -25.06 -7.32
CA PHE A 103 -25.84 -24.34 -6.05
C PHE A 103 -27.21 -23.72 -5.79
N VAL A 104 -28.22 -24.03 -6.61
CA VAL A 104 -29.61 -23.69 -6.26
C VAL A 104 -30.25 -24.91 -5.60
N LYS A 105 -30.29 -24.89 -4.26
CA LYS A 105 -31.13 -25.76 -3.43
C LYS A 105 -32.25 -24.94 -2.82
#